data_AF-A0A7C6VC95-F1
#
_entry.id   AF-A0A7C6VC95-F1
#
_cell.length_a   1.000
_cell.length_b   1.000
_cell.length_c   1.000
_cell.angle_alpha   90.00
_cell.angle_beta   90.00
_cell.angle_gamma   90.00
#
_symmetry.space_group_name_H-M   'P 1'
#
loop_
_entity.id
_entity.type
_entity.pdbx_description
1 polymer ?
#
loop_
_entity_poly.entity_id
_entity_poly.type
_entity_poly.pdbx_seq_one_letter_code
_entity_poly.pdbx_strand_id
1 'polypeptide(L)'
;MYPRVRSVRPNPDYTLTLEFDNQEVKVFDVKPYLDKGIFRELREKSVFYSVRPFLGSIQWVGGQDFCPDTLYLDGVPVEPDAQLDEAEPRVGVFS
;
A
#
# COMPACT_ATOMS: atom_id res chain seq x y z
N MET A 1 -1.74 -20.87 2.48
CA MET A 1 -2.41 -19.57 2.75
C MET A 1 -1.39 -18.49 2.45
N TYR A 2 -1.77 -17.45 1.72
CA TYR A 2 -0.85 -16.36 1.44
C TYR A 2 -0.61 -15.49 2.68
N PRO A 3 0.55 -14.81 2.76
CA PRO A 3 0.87 -13.83 3.79
C PRO A 3 -0.26 -12.81 3.98
N ARG A 4 -0.42 -12.31 5.21
CA ARG A 4 -1.44 -11.30 5.54
C ARG A 4 -0.88 -9.90 5.44
N VAL A 5 -1.74 -8.94 5.04
CA VAL A 5 -1.34 -7.53 5.00
C VAL A 5 -1.18 -7.02 6.43
N ARG A 6 0.02 -6.53 6.73
CA ARG A 6 0.40 -5.92 8.00
C ARG A 6 0.25 -4.41 7.95
N SER A 7 0.73 -3.79 6.87
CA SER A 7 0.65 -2.34 6.67
C SER A 7 0.32 -2.01 5.21
N VAL A 8 -0.32 -0.86 4.99
CA VAL A 8 -0.64 -0.35 3.65
C VAL A 8 -0.36 1.15 3.61
N ARG A 9 0.24 1.59 2.51
CA ARG A 9 0.46 2.99 2.20
C ARG A 9 -0.13 3.31 0.81
N PRO A 10 -1.11 4.22 0.71
CA PRO A 10 -1.61 4.68 -0.58
C PRO A 10 -0.62 5.64 -1.25
N ASN A 11 -0.48 5.52 -2.57
CA ASN A 11 0.39 6.38 -3.38
C ASN A 11 -0.42 7.34 -4.28
N PRO A 12 0.17 8.47 -4.72
CA PRO A 12 -0.53 9.45 -5.57
C PRO A 12 -1.02 8.93 -6.92
N ASP A 13 -0.48 7.82 -7.40
CA ASP A 13 -0.78 7.22 -8.71
C ASP A 13 -1.82 6.08 -8.66
N TYR A 14 -2.56 5.97 -7.55
CA TYR A 14 -3.53 4.89 -7.27
C TYR A 14 -2.90 3.50 -7.12
N THR A 15 -1.61 3.44 -6.79
CA THR A 15 -0.98 2.21 -6.31
C THR A 15 -1.00 2.15 -4.78
N LEU A 16 -0.88 0.94 -4.24
CA LEU A 16 -0.74 0.67 -2.82
C LEU A 16 0.60 -0.02 -2.57
N THR A 17 1.39 0.50 -1.65
CA THR A 17 2.53 -0.24 -1.10
C THR A 17 2.04 -1.05 0.10
N LEU A 18 2.23 -2.36 0.04
CA LEU A 18 1.74 -3.34 1.01
C LEU A 18 2.92 -4.04 1.66
N GLU A 19 2.95 -4.05 2.98
CA GLU A 19 3.86 -4.88 3.76
C GLU A 19 3.09 -6.08 4.28
N PHE A 20 3.61 -7.28 4.04
CA PHE A 20 3.03 -8.53 4.50
C PHE A 20 3.70 -9.01 5.80
N ASP A 21 3.02 -9.90 6.52
CA ASP A 21 3.51 -10.50 7.78
C ASP A 21 4.81 -11.31 7.62
N ASN A 22 5.14 -11.72 6.40
CA ASN A 22 6.40 -12.36 6.05
C ASN A 22 7.52 -11.38 5.66
N GLN A 23 7.33 -10.08 5.89
CA GLN A 23 8.26 -8.98 5.57
C GLN A 23 8.42 -8.68 4.08
N GLU A 24 7.69 -9.36 3.19
CA GLU A 24 7.65 -8.95 1.78
C GLU A 24 6.94 -7.60 1.64
N VAL A 25 7.46 -6.77 0.75
CA VAL A 25 6.81 -5.53 0.33
C VAL A 25 6.42 -5.68 -1.13
N LYS A 26 5.16 -5.38 -1.45
CA LYS A 26 4.65 -5.39 -2.83
C LYS A 26 3.90 -4.12 -3.14
N VAL A 27 3.88 -3.76 -4.43
CA VAL A 27 3.06 -2.69 -4.96
C VAL A 27 1.88 -3.28 -5.73
N PHE A 28 0.67 -2.87 -5.37
CA PHE A 28 -0.56 -3.30 -6.02
C PHE A 28 -1.21 -2.13 -6.77
N ASP A 29 -1.52 -2.33 -8.05
CA ASP A 29 -2.14 -1.31 -8.90
C ASP A 29 -3.68 -1.39 -8.85
N VAL A 30 -4.32 -0.34 -8.34
CA VAL A 30 -5.78 -0.26 -8.22
C VAL A 30 -6.43 0.32 -9.48
N LYS A 31 -5.67 0.95 -10.39
CA LYS A 31 -6.20 1.60 -11.61
C LYS A 31 -7.11 0.69 -12.46
N PRO A 32 -6.80 -0.60 -12.69
CA PRO A 32 -7.65 -1.49 -13.48
C PRO A 32 -9.05 -1.74 -12.89
N TYR A 33 -9.26 -1.36 -11.63
CA TYR A 33 -10.51 -1.56 -10.90
C TYR A 33 -11.34 -0.30 -10.79
N LEU A 34 -10.78 0.90 -10.99
CA LEU A 34 -11.44 2.20 -10.78
C LEU A 34 -12.70 2.44 -11.64
N ASP A 35 -12.94 1.63 -12.67
CA ASP A 35 -14.13 1.70 -13.52
C ASP A 35 -15.17 0.61 -13.23
N LYS A 36 -14.89 -0.28 -12.28
CA LYS A 36 -15.68 -1.48 -12.00
C LYS A 36 -16.46 -1.35 -10.70
N GLY A 37 -17.79 -1.43 -10.81
CA GLY A 37 -18.69 -1.58 -9.65
C GLY A 37 -18.41 -0.59 -8.51
N ILE A 38 -18.26 -1.12 -7.30
CA ILE A 38 -18.06 -0.36 -6.05
C ILE A 38 -16.72 0.38 -6.00
N PHE A 39 -15.73 0.01 -6.83
CA PHE A 39 -14.40 0.64 -6.82
C PHE A 39 -14.38 1.99 -7.54
N ARG A 40 -15.47 2.40 -8.20
CA ARG A 40 -15.58 3.73 -8.82
C ARG A 40 -15.45 4.87 -7.81
N GLU A 41 -15.86 4.63 -6.56
CA GLU A 41 -15.72 5.58 -5.45
C GLU A 41 -14.24 5.87 -5.14
N LEU A 42 -13.34 4.93 -5.41
CA LEU A 42 -11.90 5.11 -5.22
C LEU A 42 -11.27 6.09 -6.22
N ARG A 43 -12.01 6.59 -7.21
CA ARG A 43 -11.57 7.74 -8.03
C ARG A 43 -11.50 9.04 -7.23
N GLU A 44 -12.24 9.12 -6.13
CA GLU A 44 -12.09 10.23 -5.19
C GLU A 44 -10.86 9.98 -4.31
N LYS A 45 -9.91 10.91 -4.34
CA LYS A 45 -8.63 10.76 -3.64
C LYS A 45 -8.82 10.62 -2.12
N SER A 46 -9.73 11.37 -1.51
CA SER A 46 -10.07 11.24 -0.09
C SER A 46 -10.47 9.80 0.28
N VAL A 47 -11.33 9.18 -0.53
CA VAL A 47 -11.80 7.80 -0.35
C VAL A 47 -10.63 6.85 -0.57
N PHE A 48 -9.86 6.98 -1.65
CA PHE A 48 -8.70 6.11 -1.90
C PHE A 48 -7.67 6.15 -0.76
N TYR A 49 -7.39 7.32 -0.20
CA TYR A 49 -6.43 7.50 0.88
C TYR A 49 -6.95 7.01 2.24
N SER A 50 -8.24 6.67 2.36
CA SER A 50 -8.82 6.07 3.57
C SER A 50 -8.46 4.60 3.78
N VAL A 51 -7.70 4.00 2.85
CA VAL A 51 -7.28 2.60 2.91
C VAL A 51 -6.60 2.28 4.24
N ARG A 52 -6.97 1.14 4.83
CA ARG A 52 -6.37 0.65 6.08
C ARG A 52 -6.28 -0.87 6.09
N PRO A 53 -5.36 -1.47 6.86
CA PRO A 53 -5.38 -2.91 7.09
C PRO A 53 -6.66 -3.31 7.83
N PHE A 54 -7.26 -4.44 7.44
CA PHE A 54 -8.46 -4.98 8.05
C PHE A 54 -8.48 -6.51 7.92
N LEU A 55 -8.53 -7.23 9.05
CA LEU A 55 -8.61 -8.70 9.12
C LEU A 55 -7.57 -9.45 8.26
N GLY A 56 -6.35 -8.93 8.19
CA GLY A 56 -5.26 -9.51 7.39
C GLY A 56 -5.33 -9.19 5.90
N SER A 57 -6.20 -8.25 5.50
CA SER A 57 -6.28 -7.63 4.18
C SER A 57 -6.36 -6.10 4.28
N ILE A 58 -6.94 -5.43 3.28
CA ILE A 58 -7.22 -3.98 3.29
C ILE A 58 -8.71 -3.69 3.11
N GLN A 59 -9.14 -2.53 3.61
CA GLN A 59 -10.49 -2.01 3.42
C GLN A 59 -10.47 -0.48 3.33
N TRP A 60 -11.38 0.09 2.53
CA TRP A 60 -11.66 1.52 2.46
C TRP A 60 -12.89 1.94 3.28
N VAL A 61 -13.06 3.24 3.51
CA VAL A 61 -14.20 3.77 4.29
C VAL A 61 -15.58 3.38 3.74
N GLY A 62 -15.70 3.18 2.42
CA GLY A 62 -16.94 2.72 1.76
C GLY A 62 -17.19 1.22 1.88
N GLY A 63 -16.31 0.48 2.56
CA GLY A 63 -16.41 -0.97 2.73
C GLY A 63 -15.83 -1.78 1.57
N GLN A 64 -15.32 -1.12 0.51
CA GLN A 64 -14.57 -1.80 -0.54
C GLN A 64 -13.33 -2.48 0.06
N ASP A 65 -13.02 -3.66 -0.43
CA ASP A 65 -11.87 -4.45 0.00
C ASP A 65 -11.28 -5.22 -1.19
N PHE A 66 -10.05 -5.68 -0.99
CA PHE A 66 -9.46 -6.72 -1.83
C PHE A 66 -9.11 -7.89 -0.93
N CYS A 67 -9.21 -9.11 -1.44
CA CYS A 67 -8.74 -10.29 -0.71
C CYS A 67 -7.21 -10.29 -0.63
N PRO A 68 -6.63 -10.81 0.46
CA PRO A 68 -5.17 -10.83 0.62
C PRO A 68 -4.48 -11.67 -0.46
N ASP A 69 -5.15 -12.70 -0.96
CA ASP A 69 -4.70 -13.55 -2.06
C ASP A 69 -4.51 -12.74 -3.36
N THR A 70 -5.47 -11.88 -3.70
CA THR A 70 -5.37 -10.96 -4.86
C THR A 70 -4.22 -9.98 -4.66
N LEU A 71 -4.13 -9.37 -3.49
CA LEU A 71 -3.07 -8.41 -3.17
C LEU A 71 -1.68 -9.04 -3.27
N TYR A 72 -1.53 -10.29 -2.84
CA TYR A 72 -0.24 -10.99 -2.86
C TYR A 72 0.12 -11.52 -4.25
N LEU A 73 -0.85 -12.05 -5.01
CA LEU A 73 -0.62 -12.67 -6.32
C LEU A 73 -0.40 -11.63 -7.42
N ASP A 74 -1.22 -10.57 -7.44
CA ASP A 74 -1.15 -9.53 -8.47
C ASP A 74 -0.23 -8.37 -8.07
N GLY A 75 0.21 -8.34 -6.81
CA GLY A 75 1.19 -7.38 -6.32
C GLY A 75 2.58 -7.64 -6.91
N VAL A 76 3.25 -6.57 -7.33
CA VAL A 76 4.62 -6.62 -7.84
C VAL A 76 5.59 -6.49 -6.67
N PRO A 77 6.51 -7.46 -6.45
CA PRO A 77 7.53 -7.34 -5.42
C PRO A 77 8.36 -6.08 -5.61
N VAL A 78 8.62 -5.38 -4.50
CA VAL A 78 9.58 -4.29 -4.47
C VAL A 78 10.81 -4.85 -3.80
N GLU A 79 11.92 -4.91 -4.54
CA GLU A 79 13.21 -5.17 -3.90
C GLU A 79 13.45 -4.09 -2.85
N PRO A 80 13.85 -4.44 -1.63
CA PRO A 80 14.24 -3.46 -0.62
C PRO A 80 15.57 -2.82 -1.04
N ASP A 81 15.54 -1.98 -2.08
CA ASP A 81 16.72 -1.27 -2.56
C ASP A 81 16.94 -0.03 -1.69
N ALA A 82 18.02 -0.10 -0.90
CA ALA A 82 18.91 0.98 -0.52
C ALA A 82 18.37 2.43 -0.63
N GLN A 83 17.45 2.80 0.25
CA GLN A 83 17.22 4.20 0.63
C GLN A 83 17.02 4.31 2.15
N LEU A 84 17.95 3.70 2.88
CA LEU A 84 18.44 4.27 4.13
C LEU A 84 19.68 5.07 3.76
N ASP A 85 19.53 6.33 3.37
CA ASP A 85 20.53 7.36 3.66
C ASP A 85 20.00 8.76 3.29
N GLU A 86 20.34 9.70 4.17
CA GLU A 86 20.27 11.16 4.02
C GLU A 86 18.95 11.85 4.41
N ALA A 87 18.61 11.77 5.69
CA ALA A 87 18.02 12.91 6.41
C ALA A 87 18.47 12.96 7.89
N GLU A 88 19.77 12.81 8.16
CA GLU A 88 20.32 13.35 9.40
C GLU A 88 20.98 14.71 9.10
N PRO A 89 20.50 15.83 9.69
CA PRO A 89 21.27 17.06 9.66
C PRO A 89 22.50 16.83 10.53
N ARG A 90 23.68 16.78 9.91
CA ARG A 90 24.95 16.92 10.64
C ARG A 90 24.96 18.33 11.24
N VAL A 91 24.45 18.46 12.47
CA VAL A 91 24.65 19.64 13.29
C VAL A 91 26.16 19.79 13.44
N GLY A 92 26.68 20.85 12.83
CA GLY A 92 28.09 21.18 12.83
C GLY A 92 28.64 21.19 14.26
N VAL A 93 29.74 20.48 14.44
CA VAL A 93 30.54 20.56 15.65
C VAL A 93 31.05 21.99 15.79
N PHE A 94 30.79 22.59 16.94
CA PHE A 94 31.41 23.82 17.41
C PHE A 94 32.94 23.70 17.41
N SER A 95 33.63 24.66 16.79
CA SER A 95 34.93 25.18 17.23
C SER A 95 35.19 26.54 16.57
#